data_AF-A0A699UTV5-F1
#
_entry.id   AF-A0A699UTV5-F1
#
_cell.length_a   1.000
_cell.length_b   1.000
_cell.length_c   1.000
_cell.angle_alpha   90.00
_cell.angle_beta   90.00
_cell.angle_gamma   90.00
#
_symmetry.space_group_name_H-M   'P 1'
#
loop_
_entity.id
_entity.type
_entity.pdbx_description
1 polymer ?
#
loop_
_entity_poly.entity_id
_entity_poly.type
_entity_poly.pdbx_seq_one_letter_code
_entity_poly.pdbx_strand_id
1 'polypeptide(L)'
;MVFAGIYPVDTTEYEELRSSMEKLQLNDASLVWEPETSVALGFGFRCGFLGMLHMEIVQERLEREFNMTVITTIITASEYVGPIITLCMEKRGIIKGQSYLTSERVEMSFELPLSEIVFDFFDKLKTISRGYAS
;
A
#
# COMPACT_ATOMS: atom_id res chain seq x y z
N MET A 1 -13.94 4.05 0.90
CA MET A 1 -12.62 4.66 0.64
C MET A 1 -11.56 3.87 1.38
N VAL A 2 -10.49 3.50 0.70
CA VAL A 2 -9.32 2.77 1.23
C VAL A 2 -8.14 3.73 1.19
N PHE A 3 -7.28 3.70 2.20
CA PHE A 3 -6.05 4.48 2.21
C PHE A 3 -4.87 3.54 2.25
N ALA A 4 -3.82 3.81 1.48
CA ALA A 4 -2.58 3.06 1.54
C ALA A 4 -1.39 3.99 1.40
N GLY A 5 -0.28 3.64 2.05
CA GLY A 5 1.00 4.30 1.84
C GLY A 5 1.65 3.77 0.58
N ILE A 6 2.01 4.66 -0.36
CA ILE A 6 2.76 4.37 -1.58
C ILE A 6 4.14 4.99 -1.45
N TYR A 7 5.16 4.15 -1.55
CA TYR A 7 6.56 4.54 -1.44
C TYR A 7 7.33 4.08 -2.67
N PRO A 8 8.32 4.85 -3.16
CA PRO A 8 9.20 4.37 -4.22
C PRO A 8 10.13 3.27 -3.66
N VAL A 9 10.60 2.37 -4.52
CA VAL A 9 11.60 1.36 -4.12
C VAL A 9 12.95 2.03 -3.83
N ASP A 10 13.32 3.02 -4.63
CA ASP A 10 14.49 3.87 -4.40
C ASP A 10 14.07 5.27 -3.93
N THR A 11 14.68 5.73 -2.84
CA THR A 11 14.49 7.09 -2.30
C THR A 11 14.80 8.20 -3.31
N THR A 12 15.64 7.94 -4.32
CA THR A 12 15.93 8.94 -5.37
C THR A 12 14.78 9.18 -6.32
N GLU A 13 13.85 8.23 -6.45
CA GLU A 13 12.71 8.29 -7.37
C GLU A 13 11.51 9.05 -6.80
N TYR A 14 11.62 9.60 -5.58
CA TYR A 14 10.52 10.32 -4.93
C TYR A 14 9.96 11.48 -5.77
N GLU A 15 10.81 12.27 -6.42
CA GLU A 15 10.37 13.38 -7.28
C GLU A 15 9.69 12.88 -8.57
N GLU A 16 10.13 11.75 -9.12
CA GLU A 16 9.51 11.13 -10.29
C GLU A 16 8.15 10.55 -9.94
N LEU A 17 8.04 9.88 -8.78
CA LEU A 17 6.78 9.38 -8.25
C LEU A 17 5.80 10.53 -8.03
N ARG A 18 6.25 11.66 -7.45
CA ARG A 18 5.42 12.86 -7.26
C ARG A 18 4.86 13.38 -8.58
N SER A 19 5.72 13.60 -9.57
CA SER A 19 5.31 14.07 -10.89
C SER A 19 4.35 13.09 -11.59
N SER A 20 4.54 11.79 -11.39
CA SER A 20 3.64 10.75 -11.91
C SER A 20 2.27 10.78 -11.22
N MET A 21 2.24 10.96 -9.90
CA MET A 21 0.99 11.10 -9.13
C MET A 21 0.20 12.36 -9.51
N GLU A 22 0.87 13.48 -9.75
CA GLU A 22 0.23 14.72 -10.26
C GLU A 22 -0.42 14.48 -11.63
N LYS A 23 0.28 13.81 -12.55
CA LYS A 23 -0.28 13.45 -13.87
C LYS A 23 -1.44 12.46 -13.77
N LEU A 24 -1.38 11.52 -12.83
CA LEU A 24 -2.46 10.57 -12.57
C LEU A 24 -3.70 11.30 -12.01
N GLN A 25 -3.52 12.23 -11.08
CA GLN A 25 -4.60 13.01 -10.49
C GLN A 25 -5.31 13.92 -11.51
N LEU A 26 -4.59 14.41 -12.53
CA LEU A 26 -5.22 15.16 -13.64
C LEU A 26 -6.22 14.28 -14.43
N ASN A 27 -5.98 12.98 -14.51
CA ASN A 27 -6.84 12.03 -15.20
C ASN A 27 -7.90 11.42 -14.26
N ASP A 28 -7.61 11.29 -12.97
CA ASP A 28 -8.47 10.69 -11.97
C ASP A 28 -8.74 11.64 -10.79
N ALA A 29 -9.88 12.30 -10.83
CA ALA A 29 -10.32 13.23 -9.77
C ALA A 29 -10.63 12.54 -8.44
N SER A 30 -10.76 11.21 -8.43
CA SER A 30 -11.05 10.44 -7.21
C SER A 30 -9.79 10.05 -6.43
N LEU A 31 -8.62 10.17 -7.06
CA LEU A 31 -7.33 9.96 -6.43
C LEU A 31 -6.96 11.18 -5.55
N VAL A 32 -6.91 10.94 -4.25
CA VAL A 32 -6.44 11.93 -3.27
C VAL A 32 -5.11 11.44 -2.73
N TRP A 33 -4.12 12.31 -2.59
CA TRP A 33 -2.84 11.94 -2.00
C TRP A 33 -2.28 13.07 -1.14
N GLU A 34 -1.60 12.70 -0.06
CA GLU A 34 -0.90 13.60 0.85
C GLU A 34 0.53 13.09 1.08
N PRO A 35 1.56 13.96 1.12
CA PRO A 35 2.93 13.52 1.43
C PRO A 35 2.99 12.86 2.82
N GLU A 36 3.64 11.70 2.89
CA GLU A 36 3.81 10.92 4.11
C GLU A 36 5.29 10.52 4.26
N THR A 37 5.77 10.46 5.51
CA THR A 37 7.13 10.01 5.82
C THR A 37 7.09 8.81 6.73
N SER A 38 7.67 7.69 6.29
CA SER A 38 7.88 6.50 7.11
C SER A 38 9.33 6.44 7.59
N VAL A 39 9.52 5.93 8.81
CA VAL A 39 10.84 5.72 9.40
C VAL A 39 11.62 4.62 8.65
N ALA A 40 10.93 3.66 8.05
CA ALA A 40 11.55 2.51 7.39
C ALA A 40 11.77 2.75 5.89
N LEU A 41 10.83 3.42 5.22
CA LEU A 41 10.83 3.58 3.76
C LEU A 41 11.19 5.00 3.29
N GLY A 42 11.31 5.95 4.21
CA GLY A 42 11.60 7.35 3.88
C GLY A 42 10.38 8.10 3.38
N PHE A 43 10.53 8.84 2.29
CA PHE A 43 9.50 9.72 1.75
C PHE A 43 8.56 8.97 0.81
N GLY A 44 7.25 9.16 0.99
CA GLY A 44 6.22 8.59 0.14
C GLY A 44 4.93 9.40 0.19
N PHE A 45 3.82 8.76 -0.18
CA PHE A 45 2.52 9.39 -0.27
C PHE A 45 1.46 8.50 0.34
N ARG A 46 0.62 9.08 1.20
CA ARG A 46 -0.61 8.44 1.62
C ARG A 46 -1.69 8.73 0.61
N CYS A 47 -2.16 7.69 -0.05
CA CYS A 47 -3.10 7.76 -1.15
C CYS A 47 -4.46 7.22 -0.74
N GLY A 48 -5.52 7.97 -1.05
CA GLY A 48 -6.92 7.61 -0.86
C GLY A 48 -7.54 7.12 -2.16
N PHE A 49 -8.19 5.97 -2.10
CA PHE A 49 -8.82 5.28 -3.22
C PHE A 49 -10.30 5.05 -2.95
N LEU A 50 -11.12 5.04 -4.01
CA LEU A 50 -12.55 4.67 -3.92
C LEU A 50 -12.74 3.26 -3.34
N GLY A 51 -11.88 2.33 -3.77
CA GLY A 51 -11.88 0.94 -3.35
C GLY A 51 -10.59 0.24 -3.77
N MET A 52 -10.59 -1.09 -3.64
CA MET A 52 -9.39 -1.92 -3.82
C MET A 52 -9.01 -2.06 -5.30
N LEU A 53 -10.01 -2.23 -6.17
CA LEU A 53 -9.82 -2.21 -7.63
C LEU A 53 -9.23 -0.88 -8.10
N HIS A 54 -9.65 0.23 -7.50
CA HIS A 54 -9.12 1.55 -7.84
C HIS A 54 -7.63 1.65 -7.47
N MET A 55 -7.24 1.14 -6.30
CA MET A 55 -5.82 1.08 -5.91
C MET A 55 -4.99 0.23 -6.87
N GLU A 56 -5.48 -0.95 -7.25
CA GLU A 56 -4.80 -1.85 -8.18
C GLU A 56 -4.61 -1.21 -9.56
N ILE A 57 -5.66 -0.57 -10.09
CA ILE A 57 -5.58 0.17 -11.36
C ILE A 57 -4.54 1.28 -11.26
N VAL A 58 -4.51 2.04 -10.15
CA VAL A 58 -3.52 3.12 -9.98
C VAL A 58 -2.09 2.57 -9.91
N GLN A 59 -1.87 1.46 -9.21
CA GLN A 59 -0.56 0.80 -9.15
C GLN A 59 -0.12 0.28 -10.53
N GLU A 60 -0.99 -0.43 -11.24
CA GLU A 60 -0.68 -0.94 -12.57
C GLU A 60 -0.40 0.19 -13.57
N ARG A 61 -1.11 1.32 -13.45
CA ARG A 61 -0.84 2.51 -14.26
C ARG A 61 0.51 3.14 -13.91
N LEU A 62 0.89 3.21 -12.64
CA LEU A 62 2.22 3.68 -12.24
C LEU A 62 3.33 2.80 -12.85
N GLU A 63 3.17 1.49 -12.80
CA GLU A 63 4.15 0.56 -13.38
C GLU A 63 4.18 0.62 -14.91
N ARG A 64 3.02 0.67 -15.58
CA ARG A 64 2.95 0.60 -17.05
C ARG A 64 3.16 1.95 -17.75
N GLU A 65 2.60 3.03 -17.22
CA GLU A 65 2.67 4.36 -17.86
C GLU A 65 3.93 5.12 -17.46
N PHE A 66 4.42 4.92 -16.23
CA PHE A 66 5.53 5.69 -15.67
C PHE A 66 6.76 4.83 -15.33
N ASN A 67 6.71 3.51 -15.56
CA ASN A 67 7.79 2.58 -15.24
C ASN A 67 8.26 2.69 -13.77
N MET A 68 7.31 2.99 -12.88
CA MET A 68 7.53 3.16 -11.45
C MET A 68 7.06 1.94 -10.68
N THR A 69 7.99 1.22 -10.06
CA THR A 69 7.67 0.16 -9.11
C THR A 69 7.49 0.77 -7.74
N VAL A 70 6.34 0.51 -7.12
CA VAL A 70 5.98 1.10 -5.82
C VAL A 70 5.78 0.05 -4.75
N ILE A 71 6.16 0.39 -3.53
CA ILE A 71 5.92 -0.41 -2.33
C ILE A 71 4.64 0.11 -1.68
N THR A 72 3.71 -0.80 -1.42
CA THR A 72 2.49 -0.49 -0.67
C THR A 72 2.65 -0.98 0.76
N THR A 73 2.37 -0.13 1.75
CA THR A 73 2.35 -0.54 3.16
C THR A 73 0.94 -0.77 3.66
N ILE A 74 0.80 -1.75 4.55
CA ILE A 74 -0.44 -2.03 5.26
C ILE A 74 -0.26 -1.55 6.69
N ILE A 75 -1.13 -0.65 7.14
CA ILE A 75 -1.17 -0.20 8.53
C ILE A 75 -2.38 -0.88 9.20
N THR A 76 -2.13 -1.52 10.34
CA THR A 76 -3.18 -2.24 11.08
C THR A 76 -2.98 -2.10 12.58
N ALA A 77 -3.99 -2.50 13.36
CA ALA A 77 -3.85 -2.55 14.81
C ALA A 77 -2.98 -3.75 15.22
N SER A 78 -2.21 -3.61 16.31
CA SER A 78 -1.29 -4.65 16.80
C SER A 78 -1.98 -5.98 17.09
N GLU A 79 -3.27 -5.96 17.44
CA GLU A 79 -4.11 -7.15 17.67
C GLU A 79 -4.35 -8.00 16.40
N TYR A 80 -4.28 -7.42 15.19
CA TYR A 80 -4.56 -8.13 13.93
C TYR A 80 -3.30 -8.56 13.17
N VAL A 81 -2.10 -8.25 13.68
CA VAL A 81 -0.83 -8.54 13.01
C VAL A 81 -0.64 -10.03 12.74
N GLY A 82 -0.87 -10.90 13.74
CA GLY A 82 -0.70 -12.34 13.59
C GLY A 82 -1.57 -12.93 12.47
N PRO A 83 -2.90 -12.72 12.51
CA PRO A 83 -3.81 -13.15 11.44
C PRO A 83 -3.44 -12.60 10.04
N ILE A 84 -2.97 -11.34 9.95
CA ILE A 84 -2.56 -10.74 8.67
C ILE A 84 -1.28 -11.38 8.14
N ILE A 85 -0.29 -11.65 8.99
CA ILE A 85 0.93 -12.35 8.60
C ILE A 85 0.60 -13.74 8.04
N THR A 86 -0.28 -14.49 8.71
CA THR A 86 -0.73 -15.80 8.24
C THR A 86 -1.38 -15.69 6.85
N LEU A 87 -2.27 -14.71 6.64
CA LEU A 87 -2.89 -14.47 5.34
C LEU A 87 -1.85 -14.15 4.26
N CYS A 88 -0.89 -13.26 4.55
CA CYS A 88 0.18 -12.92 3.61
C CYS A 88 1.05 -14.14 3.28
N MET A 89 1.35 -14.99 4.26
CA MET A 89 2.12 -16.22 4.04
C MET A 89 1.35 -17.25 3.19
N GLU A 90 0.05 -17.42 3.41
CA GLU A 90 -0.81 -18.27 2.56
C GLU A 90 -0.79 -17.80 1.10
N LYS A 91 -0.72 -16.48 0.89
CA LYS A 91 -0.63 -15.81 -0.40
C LYS A 91 0.78 -15.69 -0.96
N ARG A 92 1.74 -16.48 -0.44
CA ARG A 92 3.15 -16.50 -0.87
C ARG A 92 3.86 -15.15 -0.73
N GLY A 93 3.39 -14.31 0.17
CA GLY A 93 3.99 -13.02 0.49
C GLY A 93 5.28 -13.15 1.28
N ILE A 94 6.24 -12.29 1.00
CA ILE A 94 7.52 -12.19 1.71
C ILE A 94 7.48 -10.93 2.58
N ILE A 95 7.71 -11.09 3.89
CA ILE A 95 7.82 -9.95 4.81
C ILE A 95 9.12 -9.19 4.49
N LYS A 96 9.00 -7.90 4.21
CA LYS A 96 10.15 -7.00 4.01
C LYS A 96 10.47 -6.18 5.25
N GLY A 97 9.45 -5.84 6.03
CA GLY A 97 9.63 -5.01 7.21
C GLY A 97 8.39 -4.98 8.09
N GLN A 98 8.62 -4.76 9.38
CA GLN A 98 7.60 -4.53 10.38
C GLN A 98 8.09 -3.39 11.28
N SER A 99 7.28 -2.35 11.40
CA SER A 99 7.57 -1.18 12.22
C SER A 99 6.39 -0.87 13.14
N TYR A 100 6.67 -0.65 14.42
CA TYR A 100 5.66 -0.24 15.39
C TYR A 100 5.57 1.29 15.39
N LEU A 101 4.50 1.84 14.82
CA LEU A 101 4.22 3.28 14.85
C LEU A 101 3.82 3.72 16.26
N THR A 102 2.98 2.92 16.92
CA THR A 102 2.57 3.11 18.32
C THR A 102 2.37 1.73 18.98
N SER A 103 2.07 1.70 20.28
CA SER A 103 1.71 0.47 20.99
C SER A 103 0.50 -0.26 20.37
N GLU A 104 -0.35 0.48 19.64
CA GLU A 104 -1.59 -0.02 19.07
C GLU A 104 -1.55 -0.13 17.54
N ARG A 105 -0.61 0.54 16.84
CA ARG A 105 -0.55 0.55 15.37
C ARG A 105 0.79 0.02 14.85
N VAL A 106 0.69 -0.91 13.92
CA VAL A 106 1.83 -1.57 13.29
C VAL A 106 1.75 -1.35 11.79
N GLU A 107 2.85 -0.86 11.24
CA GLU A 107 3.09 -0.81 9.80
C GLU A 107 3.81 -2.09 9.38
N MET A 108 3.29 -2.75 8.35
CA MET A 108 3.90 -3.93 7.78
C MET A 108 4.08 -3.75 6.27
N SER A 109 5.25 -4.17 5.79
CA SER A 109 5.62 -4.15 4.38
C SER A 109 5.76 -5.59 3.89
N PHE A 110 4.95 -5.97 2.92
CA PHE A 110 4.98 -7.28 2.29
C PHE A 110 5.20 -7.14 0.79
N GLU A 111 6.02 -8.03 0.23
CA GLU A 111 6.09 -8.26 -1.20
C GLU A 111 5.16 -9.43 -1.53
N LEU A 112 4.07 -9.15 -2.24
CA LEU A 112 3.05 -10.14 -2.62
C LEU A 112 2.97 -10.24 -4.14
N PRO A 113 2.85 -11.45 -4.72
CA PRO A 113 2.63 -11.59 -6.16
C PRO A 113 1.28 -10.97 -6.57
N LEU A 114 1.27 -10.17 -7.63
CA LEU A 114 0.06 -9.50 -8.12
C LEU A 114 -1.13 -10.48 -8.27
N SER A 115 -0.88 -11.67 -8.84
CA SER A 115 -1.91 -12.70 -9.06
C SER A 115 -2.64 -13.14 -7.79
N GLU A 116 -2.01 -13.04 -6.62
CA GLU A 116 -2.58 -13.44 -5.34
C GLU A 116 -3.36 -12.32 -4.64
N ILE A 117 -3.01 -11.07 -4.97
CA ILE A 117 -3.66 -9.84 -4.48
C ILE A 117 -5.02 -9.65 -5.16
N VAL A 118 -5.12 -9.93 -6.47
CA VAL A 118 -6.34 -9.69 -7.28
C VAL A 118 -7.54 -10.49 -6.76
N PHE A 119 -7.32 -11.69 -6.20
CA PHE A 119 -8.39 -12.57 -5.74
C PHE A 119 -8.47 -12.64 -4.22
N ASP A 120 -9.49 -11.97 -3.67
CA ASP A 120 -10.02 -12.16 -2.30
C ASP A 120 -9.04 -11.80 -1.16
N PHE A 121 -7.82 -11.34 -1.47
CA PHE A 121 -6.84 -10.98 -0.44
C PHE A 121 -7.34 -9.83 0.43
N PHE A 122 -7.80 -8.75 -0.19
CA PHE A 122 -8.22 -7.57 0.58
C PHE A 122 -9.57 -7.75 1.29
N ASP A 123 -10.49 -8.55 0.73
CA ASP A 123 -11.75 -8.88 1.41
C ASP A 123 -11.47 -9.71 2.67
N LYS A 124 -10.56 -10.69 2.59
CA LYS A 124 -10.05 -11.40 3.76
C LYS A 124 -9.30 -10.49 4.72
N LEU A 125 -8.43 -9.61 4.22
CA LEU A 125 -7.67 -8.66 5.04
C LEU A 125 -8.60 -7.77 5.86
N LYS A 126 -9.64 -7.20 5.25
CA LYS A 126 -10.66 -6.39 5.95
C LYS A 126 -11.51 -7.21 6.90
N THR A 127 -11.89 -8.43 6.51
CA THR A 127 -12.67 -9.32 7.38
C THR A 127 -11.89 -9.67 8.65
N ILE A 128 -10.61 -10.03 8.50
CA ILE A 128 -9.72 -10.40 9.60
C ILE A 128 -9.41 -9.20 10.50
N SER A 129 -9.16 -8.05 9.89
CA SER A 129 -8.86 -6.81 10.62
C SER A 129 -10.11 -6.06 11.08
N ARG A 130 -11.32 -6.59 10.88
CA ARG A 130 -12.60 -5.88 11.12
C ARG A 130 -12.67 -4.48 10.48
N GLY A 131 -11.96 -4.28 9.37
CA GLY A 131 -11.86 -3.00 8.66
C GLY A 131 -10.80 -2.04 9.19
N TYR A 132 -9.98 -2.43 10.17
CA TYR A 132 -8.88 -1.62 10.71
C TYR A 132 -7.59 -1.68 9.89
N ALA A 133 -7.42 -2.68 9.02
CA ALA A 133 -6.30 -2.70 8.08
C ALA A 133 -6.61 -1.82 6.86
N SER A 134 -5.68 -0.92 6.57
CA SER A 134 -5.67 -0.03 5.41
C SER A 134 -4.31 -0.06 4.74
#